data_AF-A0A2P9HEK4-F1
#
_entry.id   AF-A0A2P9HEK4-F1
#
_cell.length_a   1.000
_cell.length_b   1.000
_cell.length_c   1.000
_cell.angle_alpha   90.00
_cell.angle_beta   90.00
_cell.angle_gamma   90.00
#
_symmetry.space_group_name_H-M   'P 1'
#
loop_
_entity.id
_entity.type
_entity.pdbx_description
1 polymer ?
#
loop_
_entity_poly.entity_id
_entity_poly.type
_entity_poly.pdbx_seq_one_letter_code
_entity_poly.pdbx_strand_id
1 'polypeptide(L)'
;MGRDIYKGTKKNGGNLLLLLAVIFCPFIGGRGLVRGHDRGVLGTLFLTYIGSILLIAIGFIAASILAFEGLAATSKESEAGGVIMLAMMIGAAVTAFLAGIGMLTGLYQRPKRLRAFAVNRYNERFLTENGFKETDGKDITHYAPDGQALRFLEAHPGKLVFMAVGKRGKRAFIDLDNDGKMVSYTGVV
;
A
#
# COMPACT_ATOMS: atom_id res chain seq x y z
N MET A 1 22.49 22.05 -19.34
CA MET A 1 21.36 21.13 -19.12
C MET A 1 20.68 21.31 -17.76
N GLY A 2 21.36 21.14 -16.62
CA GLY A 2 20.69 21.26 -15.30
C GLY A 2 20.11 22.65 -14.97
N ARG A 3 20.79 23.74 -15.39
CA ARG A 3 20.34 25.12 -15.15
C ARG A 3 19.09 25.53 -15.96
N ASP A 4 18.91 24.97 -17.15
CA ASP A 4 17.77 25.25 -18.02
C ASP A 4 16.54 24.42 -17.63
N ILE A 5 16.74 23.16 -17.23
CA ILE A 5 15.68 22.33 -16.63
C ILE A 5 15.17 22.98 -15.34
N TYR A 6 16.06 23.48 -14.47
CA TYR A 6 15.67 24.16 -13.24
C TYR A 6 14.83 25.42 -13.48
N LYS A 7 15.18 26.23 -14.49
CA LYS A 7 14.40 27.43 -14.86
C LYS A 7 13.04 27.06 -15.46
N GLY A 8 12.97 26.02 -16.30
CA GLY A 8 11.73 25.51 -16.86
C GLY A 8 10.76 24.95 -15.80
N THR A 9 11.27 24.13 -14.87
CA THR A 9 10.49 23.56 -13.77
C THR A 9 9.96 24.62 -12.81
N LYS A 10 10.74 25.69 -12.53
CA LYS A 10 10.29 26.79 -11.67
C LYS A 10 9.15 27.61 -12.31
N LYS A 11 9.14 27.75 -13.64
CA LYS A 11 8.11 28.49 -14.38
C LYS A 11 6.82 27.68 -14.55
N ASN A 12 6.93 26.36 -14.73
CA ASN A 12 5.81 25.47 -15.03
C ASN A 12 5.48 24.50 -13.87
N GLY A 13 5.87 24.86 -12.64
CA GLY A 13 5.74 23.97 -11.48
C GLY A 13 4.29 23.54 -11.21
N GLY A 14 3.32 24.42 -11.46
CA GLY A 14 1.89 24.11 -11.37
C GLY A 14 1.46 23.00 -12.34
N ASN A 15 1.80 23.13 -13.61
CA ASN A 15 1.43 22.14 -14.64
C ASN A 15 2.14 20.80 -14.42
N LEU A 16 3.37 20.81 -13.89
CA LEU A 16 4.07 19.59 -13.50
C LEU A 16 3.35 18.88 -12.34
N LEU A 17 2.92 19.63 -11.31
CA LEU A 17 2.14 19.06 -10.20
C LEU A 17 0.79 18.52 -10.67
N LEU A 18 0.10 19.24 -11.55
CA LEU A 18 -1.13 18.75 -12.16
C LEU A 18 -0.88 17.46 -12.94
N LEU A 19 0.19 17.39 -13.73
CA LEU A 19 0.52 16.19 -14.51
C LEU A 19 0.78 14.98 -13.58
N LEU A 20 1.50 15.19 -12.47
CA LEU A 20 1.69 14.15 -11.47
C LEU A 20 0.35 13.73 -10.84
N ALA A 21 -0.53 14.68 -10.52
CA ALA A 21 -1.85 14.37 -9.98
C ALA A 21 -2.72 13.58 -10.96
N VAL A 22 -2.69 13.91 -12.26
CA VAL A 22 -3.38 13.17 -13.33
C VAL A 22 -2.93 11.72 -13.37
N ILE A 23 -1.62 11.46 -13.21
CA ILE A 23 -1.08 10.10 -13.33
C ILE A 23 -1.32 9.32 -12.03
N PHE A 24 -0.87 9.85 -10.90
CA PHE A 24 -0.77 9.10 -9.65
C PHE A 24 -2.09 9.00 -8.91
N CYS A 25 -2.89 10.07 -8.83
CA CYS A 25 -4.10 10.07 -8.02
C CYS A 25 -5.14 9.03 -8.50
N PRO A 26 -5.54 8.99 -9.79
CA PRO A 26 -6.53 8.00 -10.23
C PRO A 26 -5.97 6.58 -10.23
N PHE A 27 -4.69 6.38 -10.53
CA PHE A 27 -4.06 5.06 -10.40
C PHE A 27 -4.06 4.56 -8.95
N ILE A 28 -3.63 5.38 -7.99
CA ILE A 28 -3.60 5.02 -6.56
C ILE A 28 -5.02 4.81 -6.04
N GLY A 29 -5.97 5.65 -6.42
CA GLY A 29 -7.39 5.51 -6.06
C GLY A 29 -7.99 4.23 -6.61
N GLY A 30 -7.88 3.98 -7.91
CA GLY A 30 -8.38 2.75 -8.54
C GLY A 30 -7.79 1.48 -7.91
N ARG A 31 -6.48 1.50 -7.62
CA ARG A 31 -5.81 0.40 -6.92
C ARG A 31 -6.32 0.25 -5.48
N GLY A 32 -6.49 1.36 -4.78
CA GLY A 32 -6.97 1.43 -3.40
C GLY A 32 -8.34 0.78 -3.23
N LEU A 33 -9.24 0.94 -4.19
CA LEU A 33 -10.60 0.37 -4.10
C LEU A 33 -10.61 -1.17 -3.98
N VAL A 34 -9.68 -1.87 -4.63
CA VAL A 34 -9.79 -3.33 -4.83
C VAL A 34 -8.63 -4.16 -4.31
N ARG A 35 -7.53 -3.53 -3.86
CA ARG A 35 -6.31 -4.23 -3.38
C ARG A 35 -6.54 -5.15 -2.18
N GLY A 36 -7.68 -5.04 -1.49
CA GLY A 36 -8.01 -5.75 -0.24
C GLY A 36 -7.23 -5.19 0.94
N HIS A 37 -7.89 -4.90 2.05
CA HIS A 37 -7.28 -4.25 3.22
C HIS A 37 -7.61 -5.02 4.49
N ASP A 38 -6.64 -5.18 5.39
CA ASP A 38 -6.87 -5.65 6.75
C ASP A 38 -6.99 -4.44 7.66
N ARG A 39 -8.19 -3.85 7.65
CA ARG A 39 -8.54 -2.66 8.42
C ARG A 39 -9.88 -2.93 9.08
N GLY A 40 -10.13 -2.32 10.23
CA GLY A 40 -11.46 -2.28 10.83
C GLY A 40 -12.50 -1.66 9.89
N VAL A 41 -13.79 -1.78 10.25
CA VAL A 41 -14.92 -1.32 9.43
C VAL A 41 -14.78 0.17 9.06
N LEU A 42 -14.44 1.03 10.03
CA LEU A 42 -14.24 2.46 9.81
C LEU A 42 -13.05 2.74 8.87
N GLY A 43 -11.92 2.05 9.07
CA GLY A 43 -10.75 2.22 8.22
C GLY A 43 -11.00 1.78 6.78
N THR A 44 -11.82 0.76 6.58
CA THR A 44 -12.25 0.34 5.23
C THR A 44 -13.17 1.38 4.60
N LEU A 45 -14.16 1.90 5.33
CA LEU A 45 -15.08 2.91 4.78
C LEU A 45 -14.35 4.21 4.38
N PHE A 46 -13.60 4.80 5.30
CA PHE A 46 -12.98 6.11 5.09
C PHE A 46 -11.73 6.06 4.22
N LEU A 47 -10.80 5.14 4.47
CA LEU A 47 -9.52 5.14 3.76
C LEU A 47 -9.59 4.36 2.45
N THR A 48 -10.41 3.31 2.37
CA THR A 48 -10.47 2.47 1.17
C THR A 48 -11.47 3.00 0.16
N TYR A 49 -12.70 3.34 0.56
CA TYR A 49 -13.69 3.86 -0.38
C TYR A 49 -13.60 5.37 -0.55
N ILE A 50 -13.82 6.14 0.52
CA ILE A 50 -13.90 7.60 0.43
C ILE A 50 -12.55 8.18 -0.05
N GLY A 51 -11.44 7.80 0.58
CA GLY A 51 -10.11 8.25 0.20
C GLY A 51 -9.75 7.93 -1.25
N SER A 52 -10.10 6.74 -1.74
CA SER A 52 -9.82 6.35 -3.12
C SER A 52 -10.69 7.10 -4.14
N ILE A 53 -11.97 7.33 -3.83
CA ILE A 53 -12.88 8.12 -4.67
C ILE A 53 -12.39 9.56 -4.75
N LEU A 54 -11.97 10.16 -3.63
CA LEU A 54 -11.41 11.50 -3.60
C LEU A 54 -10.15 11.61 -4.46
N LEU A 55 -9.25 10.61 -4.41
CA LEU A 55 -8.07 10.59 -5.28
C LEU A 55 -8.44 10.51 -6.77
N ILE A 56 -9.44 9.71 -7.14
CA ILE A 56 -9.94 9.66 -8.52
C ILE A 56 -10.52 11.01 -8.93
N ALA A 57 -11.30 11.66 -8.06
CA ALA A 57 -11.88 12.98 -8.32
C ALA A 57 -10.80 14.06 -8.50
N ILE A 58 -9.76 14.06 -7.67
CA ILE A 58 -8.61 14.97 -7.81
C ILE A 58 -7.90 14.73 -9.16
N GLY A 59 -7.70 13.48 -9.55
CA GLY A 59 -7.15 13.12 -10.85
C GLY A 59 -7.97 13.65 -12.01
N PHE A 60 -9.30 13.50 -11.93
CA PHE A 60 -10.25 14.00 -12.92
C PHE A 60 -10.21 15.52 -13.07
N ILE A 61 -10.22 16.24 -11.94
CA ILE A 61 -10.15 17.71 -11.94
C ILE A 61 -8.83 18.16 -12.56
N ALA A 62 -7.70 17.58 -12.14
CA ALA A 62 -6.39 17.92 -12.69
C ALA A 62 -6.29 17.64 -14.21
N ALA A 63 -6.87 16.52 -14.67
CA ALA A 63 -6.84 16.14 -16.07
C ALA A 63 -7.70 17.07 -16.93
N SER A 64 -8.86 17.46 -16.41
CA SER A 64 -9.76 18.40 -17.08
C SER A 64 -9.15 19.80 -17.16
N ILE A 65 -8.46 20.28 -16.12
CA ILE A 65 -7.75 21.57 -16.13
C ILE A 65 -6.62 21.55 -17.16
N LEU A 66 -5.77 20.52 -17.17
CA LEU A 66 -4.67 20.43 -18.14
C LEU A 66 -5.18 20.31 -19.58
N ALA A 67 -6.24 19.53 -19.81
CA ALA A 67 -6.86 19.42 -21.12
C ALA A 67 -7.45 20.76 -21.57
N PHE A 68 -8.09 21.50 -20.66
CA PHE A 68 -8.63 22.82 -20.94
C PHE A 68 -7.52 23.82 -21.30
N GLU A 69 -6.44 23.90 -20.52
CA GLU A 69 -5.30 24.80 -20.81
C GLU A 69 -4.70 24.52 -22.20
N GLY A 70 -4.51 23.24 -22.55
CA GLY A 70 -3.98 22.85 -23.85
C GLY A 70 -4.92 23.21 -25.01
N LEU A 71 -6.22 22.95 -24.87
CA LEU A 71 -7.20 23.27 -25.90
C LEU A 71 -7.41 24.78 -26.04
N ALA A 72 -7.51 25.51 -24.92
CA ALA A 72 -7.71 26.95 -24.88
C ALA A 72 -6.58 27.72 -25.57
N ALA A 73 -5.34 27.21 -25.51
CA ALA A 73 -4.20 27.79 -26.21
C ALA A 73 -4.31 27.72 -27.76
N THR A 74 -5.20 26.89 -28.29
CA THR A 74 -5.36 26.63 -29.73
C THR A 74 -6.72 27.00 -30.30
N SER A 75 -7.70 27.27 -29.43
CA SER A 75 -9.08 27.58 -29.81
C SER A 75 -9.32 29.06 -30.09
N LYS A 76 -10.28 29.37 -30.98
CA LYS A 76 -10.79 30.74 -31.18
C LYS A 76 -11.85 31.07 -30.11
N GLU A 77 -11.97 32.34 -29.73
CA GLU A 77 -12.86 32.80 -28.65
C GLU A 77 -14.34 32.44 -28.84
N SER A 78 -14.80 32.26 -30.09
CA SER A 78 -16.17 31.87 -30.41
C SER A 78 -16.55 30.43 -30.03
N GLU A 79 -15.60 29.59 -29.59
CA GLU A 79 -15.80 28.16 -29.34
C GLU A 79 -15.70 27.76 -27.85
N ALA A 80 -15.69 28.74 -26.93
CA ALA A 80 -15.39 28.53 -25.51
C ALA A 80 -16.22 27.40 -24.84
N GLY A 81 -17.51 27.28 -25.18
CA GLY A 81 -18.37 26.23 -24.62
C GLY A 81 -17.99 24.81 -25.08
N GLY A 82 -17.60 24.64 -26.34
CA GLY A 82 -17.16 23.36 -26.89
C GLY A 82 -15.83 22.89 -26.31
N VAL A 83 -14.92 23.84 -26.04
CA VAL A 83 -13.61 23.58 -25.44
C VAL A 83 -13.73 23.00 -24.03
N ILE A 84 -14.61 23.57 -23.19
CA ILE A 84 -14.84 23.08 -21.82
C ILE A 84 -15.39 21.65 -21.85
N MET A 85 -16.38 21.38 -22.69
CA MET A 85 -16.97 20.04 -22.80
C MET A 85 -15.94 19.00 -23.26
N LEU A 86 -15.14 19.33 -24.27
CA LEU A 86 -14.08 18.45 -24.77
C LEU A 86 -13.00 18.19 -23.71
N ALA A 87 -12.60 19.22 -22.96
CA ALA A 87 -11.64 19.09 -21.87
C ALA A 87 -12.13 18.14 -20.77
N MET A 88 -13.41 18.24 -20.37
CA MET A 88 -14.00 17.31 -19.39
C MET A 88 -14.05 15.87 -19.92
N MET A 89 -14.37 15.67 -21.20
CA MET A 89 -14.36 14.34 -21.82
C MET A 89 -12.97 13.72 -21.83
N ILE A 90 -11.94 14.49 -22.22
CA ILE A 90 -10.54 14.05 -22.17
C ILE A 90 -10.15 13.72 -20.73
N GLY A 91 -10.47 14.61 -19.79
CA GLY A 91 -10.20 14.40 -18.37
C GLY A 91 -10.84 13.12 -17.85
N ALA A 92 -12.10 12.87 -18.18
CA ALA A 92 -12.83 11.66 -17.81
C ALA A 92 -12.19 10.40 -18.41
N ALA A 93 -11.88 10.42 -19.72
CA ALA A 93 -11.29 9.28 -20.41
C ALA A 93 -9.91 8.90 -19.84
N VAL A 94 -9.03 9.89 -19.64
CA VAL A 94 -7.69 9.68 -19.05
C VAL A 94 -7.81 9.14 -17.62
N THR A 95 -8.69 9.73 -16.82
CA THR A 95 -8.90 9.30 -15.43
C THR A 95 -9.45 7.88 -15.36
N ALA A 96 -10.46 7.55 -16.18
CA ALA A 96 -11.04 6.22 -16.22
C ALA A 96 -10.01 5.17 -16.65
N PHE A 97 -9.17 5.49 -17.64
CA PHE A 97 -8.10 4.61 -18.09
C PHE A 97 -7.09 4.32 -16.98
N LEU A 98 -6.56 5.36 -16.32
CA LEU A 98 -5.57 5.21 -15.26
C LEU A 98 -6.13 4.55 -14.00
N ALA A 99 -7.36 4.90 -13.61
CA ALA A 99 -8.07 4.23 -12.52
C ALA A 99 -8.32 2.75 -12.84
N GLY A 100 -8.65 2.42 -14.08
CA GLY A 100 -8.80 1.04 -14.57
C GLY A 100 -7.51 0.24 -14.43
N ILE A 101 -6.36 0.79 -14.85
CA ILE A 101 -5.04 0.14 -14.65
C ILE A 101 -4.76 -0.07 -13.16
N GLY A 102 -5.04 0.95 -12.33
CA GLY A 102 -4.94 0.86 -10.88
C GLY A 102 -5.76 -0.29 -10.32
N MET A 103 -7.03 -0.39 -10.74
CA MET A 103 -7.96 -1.43 -10.33
C MET A 103 -7.46 -2.84 -10.71
N LEU A 104 -7.04 -3.05 -11.96
CA LEU A 104 -6.46 -4.32 -12.40
C LEU A 104 -5.24 -4.71 -11.54
N THR A 105 -4.37 -3.75 -11.28
CA THR A 105 -3.20 -3.94 -10.41
C THR A 105 -3.61 -4.33 -8.99
N GLY A 106 -4.66 -3.70 -8.46
CA GLY A 106 -5.18 -4.01 -7.13
C GLY A 106 -5.80 -5.41 -7.06
N LEU A 107 -6.58 -5.81 -8.07
CA LEU A 107 -7.18 -7.15 -8.15
C LEU A 107 -6.12 -8.24 -8.21
N TYR A 108 -5.07 -8.03 -9.00
CA TYR A 108 -3.94 -8.97 -9.07
C TYR A 108 -3.20 -9.12 -7.73
N GLN A 109 -3.09 -8.04 -6.95
CA GLN A 109 -2.44 -8.06 -5.64
C GLN A 109 -3.33 -8.62 -4.53
N ARG A 110 -4.66 -8.54 -4.68
CA ARG A 110 -5.65 -8.93 -3.67
C ARG A 110 -5.45 -10.34 -3.10
N PRO A 111 -5.34 -11.42 -3.90
CA PRO A 111 -5.24 -12.77 -3.35
C PRO A 111 -3.97 -12.95 -2.50
N LYS A 112 -2.83 -12.43 -2.95
CA LYS A 112 -1.56 -12.51 -2.19
C LYS A 112 -1.66 -11.78 -0.86
N ARG A 113 -2.30 -10.60 -0.84
CA ARG A 113 -2.48 -9.84 0.40
C ARG A 113 -3.45 -10.50 1.37
N LEU A 114 -4.59 -10.98 0.88
CA LEU A 114 -5.57 -11.65 1.74
C LEU A 114 -4.98 -12.93 2.38
N ARG A 115 -4.15 -13.67 1.63
CA ARG A 115 -3.39 -14.79 2.18
C ARG A 115 -2.42 -14.34 3.28
N ALA A 116 -1.62 -13.30 3.02
CA ALA A 116 -0.70 -12.76 4.02
C ALA A 116 -1.42 -12.30 5.30
N PHE A 117 -2.59 -11.67 5.18
CA PHE A 117 -3.42 -11.29 6.32
C PHE A 117 -3.97 -12.48 7.09
N ALA A 118 -4.42 -13.52 6.38
CA ALA A 118 -4.90 -14.75 7.01
C ALA A 118 -3.77 -15.46 7.78
N VAL A 119 -2.56 -15.52 7.21
CA VAL A 119 -1.37 -16.08 7.87
C VAL A 119 -0.99 -15.23 9.09
N ASN A 120 -0.96 -13.91 8.96
CA ASN A 120 -0.62 -13.03 10.09
C ASN A 120 -1.61 -13.19 11.25
N ARG A 121 -2.92 -13.17 10.98
CA ARG A 121 -3.96 -13.36 12.00
C ARG A 121 -3.88 -14.73 12.65
N TYR A 122 -3.53 -15.77 11.88
CA TYR A 122 -3.30 -17.11 12.42
C TYR A 122 -2.09 -17.13 13.35
N ASN A 123 -0.99 -16.49 12.97
CA ASN A 123 0.24 -16.43 13.76
C ASN A 123 0.06 -15.61 15.05
N GLU A 124 -0.60 -14.45 14.98
CA GLU A 124 -0.96 -13.65 16.16
C GLU A 124 -1.80 -14.48 17.14
N ARG A 125 -2.77 -15.24 16.61
CA ARG A 125 -3.59 -16.14 17.41
C ARG A 125 -2.77 -17.27 18.03
N PHE A 126 -1.90 -17.91 17.26
CA PHE A 126 -0.99 -18.95 17.76
C PHE A 126 -0.13 -18.45 18.92
N LEU A 127 0.50 -17.29 18.76
CA LEU A 127 1.35 -16.69 19.80
C LEU A 127 0.53 -16.37 21.06
N THR A 128 -0.64 -15.77 20.89
CA THR A 128 -1.53 -15.41 22.00
C THR A 128 -2.05 -16.65 22.74
N GLU A 129 -2.54 -17.66 22.03
CA GLU A 129 -3.10 -18.88 22.62
C GLU A 129 -2.03 -19.74 23.30
N ASN A 130 -0.79 -19.73 22.78
CA ASN A 130 0.32 -20.43 23.42
C ASN A 130 0.94 -19.64 24.57
N GLY A 131 0.55 -18.37 24.81
CA GLY A 131 1.04 -17.58 25.94
C GLY A 131 2.35 -16.83 25.67
N PHE A 132 2.71 -16.62 24.40
CA PHE A 132 3.82 -15.75 24.03
C PHE A 132 3.47 -14.28 24.31
N LYS A 133 4.47 -13.51 24.74
CA LYS A 133 4.36 -12.05 24.84
C LYS A 133 5.42 -11.42 23.95
N GLU A 134 4.99 -10.71 22.91
CA GLU A 134 5.89 -9.94 22.08
C GLU A 134 6.40 -8.71 22.84
N THR A 135 7.63 -8.32 22.54
CA THR A 135 8.25 -7.10 23.05
C THR A 135 8.80 -6.30 21.89
N ASP A 136 8.63 -4.98 21.91
CA ASP A 136 9.21 -4.06 20.91
C ASP A 136 10.74 -3.90 21.04
N GLY A 137 11.39 -4.76 21.81
CA GLY A 137 12.82 -4.75 22.07
C GLY A 137 13.63 -5.37 20.93
N LYS A 138 14.88 -4.91 20.77
CA LYS A 138 15.85 -5.48 19.82
C LYS A 138 16.59 -6.70 20.38
N ASP A 139 16.78 -6.74 21.70
CA ASP A 139 17.55 -7.80 22.37
C ASP A 139 16.67 -8.93 22.92
N ILE A 140 15.50 -8.58 23.45
CA ILE A 140 14.43 -9.51 23.76
C ILE A 140 13.31 -9.15 22.80
N THR A 141 12.84 -10.15 22.06
CA THR A 141 11.78 -9.99 21.06
C THR A 141 10.48 -10.62 21.52
N HIS A 142 10.58 -11.72 22.28
CA HIS A 142 9.44 -12.47 22.77
C HIS A 142 9.75 -13.02 24.16
N TYR A 143 8.71 -13.18 24.98
CA TYR A 143 8.73 -14.10 26.10
C TYR A 143 7.95 -15.35 25.72
N ALA A 144 8.56 -16.50 25.94
CA ALA A 144 7.92 -17.81 25.80
C ALA A 144 6.92 -18.06 26.95
N PRO A 145 6.09 -19.10 26.85
CA PRO A 145 5.02 -19.37 27.82
C PRO A 145 5.53 -19.68 29.23
N ASP A 146 6.75 -20.21 29.32
CA ASP A 146 7.50 -20.46 30.56
C ASP A 146 8.17 -19.21 31.13
N GLY A 147 7.97 -18.04 30.51
CA GLY A 147 8.61 -16.78 30.87
C GLY A 147 10.04 -16.64 30.35
N GLN A 148 10.55 -17.60 29.55
CA GLN A 148 11.88 -17.50 28.98
C GLN A 148 11.96 -16.37 27.96
N ALA A 149 12.93 -15.46 28.15
CA ALA A 149 13.24 -14.42 27.17
C ALA A 149 13.86 -15.03 25.91
N LEU A 150 13.30 -14.69 24.76
CA LEU A 150 13.70 -15.15 23.44
C LEU A 150 14.12 -13.97 22.55
N ARG A 151 15.24 -14.15 21.86
CA ARG A 151 15.72 -13.23 20.83
C ARG A 151 15.59 -13.88 19.47
N PHE A 152 14.82 -13.26 18.58
CA PHE A 152 14.76 -13.68 17.18
C PHE A 152 16.15 -13.59 16.53
N LEU A 153 16.57 -14.66 15.86
CA LEU A 153 17.82 -14.71 15.12
C LEU A 153 17.59 -14.68 13.61
N GLU A 154 16.83 -15.65 13.12
CA GLU A 154 16.70 -15.90 11.69
C GLU A 154 15.39 -16.61 11.36
N ALA A 155 14.92 -16.43 10.12
CA ALA A 155 13.77 -17.11 9.56
C ALA A 155 14.22 -17.98 8.38
N HIS A 156 13.81 -19.25 8.39
CA HIS A 156 14.03 -20.22 7.33
C HIS A 156 12.69 -20.65 6.71
N PRO A 157 12.68 -21.20 5.49
CA PRO A 157 11.51 -21.88 4.94
C PRO A 157 11.13 -23.04 5.86
N GLY A 158 10.05 -22.88 6.64
CA GLY A 158 9.53 -23.89 7.56
C GLY A 158 9.87 -23.71 9.04
N LYS A 159 10.67 -22.71 9.46
CA LYS A 159 10.89 -22.42 10.89
C LYS A 159 11.43 -21.03 11.20
N LEU A 160 11.10 -20.54 12.38
CA LEU A 160 11.71 -19.37 13.02
C LEU A 160 12.67 -19.83 14.11
N VAL A 161 13.85 -19.23 14.16
CA VAL A 161 14.90 -19.59 15.12
C VAL A 161 15.08 -18.47 16.13
N PHE A 162 15.01 -18.84 17.40
CA PHE A 162 15.21 -17.95 18.53
C PHE A 162 16.41 -18.41 19.37
N MET A 163 17.15 -17.45 19.91
CA MET A 163 18.12 -17.68 20.97
C MET A 163 17.43 -17.53 22.33
N ALA A 164 17.67 -18.45 23.24
CA ALA A 164 17.24 -18.30 24.63
C ALA A 164 18.19 -17.36 25.37
N VAL A 165 17.71 -16.16 25.74
CA VAL A 165 18.53 -15.16 26.44
C VAL A 165 18.93 -15.70 27.82
N GLY A 166 20.21 -15.56 28.15
CA GLY A 166 20.76 -16.10 29.41
C GLY A 166 21.13 -17.58 29.39
N LYS A 167 20.82 -18.32 28.31
CA LYS A 167 21.20 -19.74 28.16
C LYS A 167 22.17 -19.92 27.00
N ARG A 168 23.43 -20.23 27.30
CA ARG A 168 24.49 -20.36 26.28
C ARG A 168 24.22 -21.55 25.35
N GLY A 169 24.20 -21.29 24.05
CA GLY A 169 24.06 -22.31 23.01
C GLY A 169 22.67 -22.91 22.85
N LYS A 170 21.69 -22.45 23.64
CA LYS A 170 20.32 -22.97 23.63
C LYS A 170 19.43 -22.18 22.66
N ARG A 171 18.60 -22.91 21.91
CA ARG A 171 17.73 -22.32 20.89
C ARG A 171 16.30 -22.77 21.09
N ALA A 172 15.36 -21.97 20.61
CA ALA A 172 13.97 -22.35 20.53
C ALA A 172 13.49 -22.17 19.09
N PHE A 173 12.57 -23.02 18.67
CA PHE A 173 12.08 -23.03 17.29
C PHE A 173 10.56 -22.93 17.28
N ILE A 174 10.04 -22.16 16.32
CA ILE A 174 8.64 -22.22 15.92
C ILE A 174 8.60 -22.78 14.51
N ASP A 175 7.96 -23.93 14.32
CA ASP A 175 7.82 -24.54 13.00
C ASP A 175 6.72 -23.81 12.20
N LEU A 176 6.94 -23.71 10.90
CA LEU A 176 6.03 -23.07 9.95
C LEU A 176 5.50 -24.08 8.93
N ASP A 177 4.22 -23.96 8.56
CA ASP A 177 3.66 -24.69 7.41
C ASP A 177 4.14 -24.10 6.07
N ASN A 178 3.72 -24.72 4.95
CA ASN A 178 4.05 -24.27 3.60
C ASN A 178 3.50 -22.87 3.26
N ASP A 179 2.50 -22.38 4.00
CA ASP A 179 1.91 -21.05 3.85
C ASP A 179 2.57 -20.02 4.79
N GLY A 180 3.47 -20.43 5.68
CA GLY A 180 4.12 -19.58 6.69
C GLY A 180 3.34 -19.44 8.01
N LYS A 181 2.38 -20.33 8.28
CA LYS A 181 1.63 -20.38 9.54
C LYS A 181 2.41 -21.10 10.62
N MET A 182 2.45 -20.55 11.83
CA MET A 182 3.10 -21.16 13.00
C MET A 182 2.32 -22.37 13.50
N VAL A 183 2.91 -23.56 13.45
CA VAL A 183 2.21 -24.82 13.78
C VAL A 183 2.60 -25.41 15.13
N SER A 184 3.86 -25.29 15.53
CA SER A 184 4.37 -25.86 16.78
C SER A 184 5.53 -25.05 17.34
N TYR A 185 5.67 -25.11 18.66
CA TYR A 185 6.81 -24.57 19.39
C TYR A 185 7.59 -25.71 20.05
N THR A 186 8.90 -25.77 19.81
CA THR A 186 9.73 -26.88 20.31
C THR A 186 10.15 -26.73 21.77
N GLY A 187 9.97 -25.55 22.36
CA GLY A 187 10.66 -25.20 23.60
C GLY A 187 12.15 -24.91 23.38
N VAL A 188 12.84 -24.61 24.48
CA VAL A 188 14.28 -24.38 24.50
C VAL A 188 15.02 -25.73 24.52
N VAL A 189 15.80 -25.99 23.47
CA VAL A 189 16.64 -27.20 23.30
C VAL A 189 18.12 -26.86 23.26
#